data_AF-A0A3Q9GI14-F1
#
_entry.id   AF-A0A3Q9GI14-F1
#
_cell.length_a   1.000
_cell.length_b   1.000
_cell.length_c   1.000
_cell.angle_alpha   90.00
_cell.angle_beta   90.00
_cell.angle_gamma   90.00
#
_symmetry.space_group_name_H-M   'P 1'
#
loop_
_entity.id
_entity.type
_entity.pdbx_description
1 polymer ?
#
loop_
_entity_poly.entity_id
_entity_poly.type
_entity_poly.pdbx_seq_one_letter_code
_entity_poly.pdbx_strand_id
1 'polypeptide(L)'
;MKFLLGALTGFFAALIATIVFPGPLDLPVVGFCLGIAILAAGAWFMWEWGKFFPWLGYVGGTFATTAWLTYFPPSGDTLRAASPGWTNAWVVASALAVVLPALLAARFTKKRAGGETSDS
;
A
#
# COMPACT_ATOMS: atom_id res chain seq x y z
N MET A 1 -16.55 7.35 10.40
CA MET A 1 -16.43 5.87 10.33
C MET A 1 -15.64 5.37 9.13
N LYS A 2 -16.02 5.71 7.88
CA LYS A 2 -15.35 5.18 6.66
C LYS A 2 -13.83 5.43 6.59
N PHE A 3 -13.38 6.62 7.00
CA PHE A 3 -11.95 6.95 7.08
C PHE A 3 -11.22 6.08 8.12
N LEU A 4 -11.79 5.91 9.32
CA LEU A 4 -11.21 5.11 10.40
C LEU A 4 -11.09 3.63 10.01
N LEU A 5 -12.10 3.09 9.33
CA LEU A 5 -12.08 1.74 8.75
C LEU A 5 -10.96 1.61 7.72
N GLY A 6 -10.85 2.57 6.80
CA GLY A 6 -9.74 2.63 5.85
C GLY A 6 -8.39 2.62 6.55
N ALA A 7 -8.20 3.46 7.57
CA ALA A 7 -6.97 3.53 8.35
C ALA A 7 -6.64 2.22 9.07
N LEU A 8 -7.62 1.55 9.67
CA LEU A 8 -7.42 0.24 10.30
C LEU A 8 -7.03 -0.81 9.26
N THR A 9 -7.68 -0.85 8.10
CA THR A 9 -7.29 -1.79 7.05
C THR A 9 -5.90 -1.48 6.50
N GLY A 10 -5.55 -0.20 6.34
CA GLY A 10 -4.21 0.24 5.96
C GLY A 10 -3.15 -0.21 6.96
N PHE A 11 -3.47 -0.11 8.26
CA PHE A 11 -2.63 -0.58 9.34
C PHE A 11 -2.37 -2.09 9.24
N PHE A 12 -3.42 -2.92 9.13
CA PHE A 12 -3.25 -4.37 9.05
C PHE A 12 -2.57 -4.82 7.76
N ALA A 13 -2.91 -4.19 6.62
CA ALA A 13 -2.28 -4.51 5.34
C ALA A 13 -0.77 -4.20 5.37
N ALA A 14 -0.38 -3.05 5.92
CA ALA A 14 1.01 -2.67 6.08
C ALA A 14 1.76 -3.57 7.06
N LEU A 15 1.11 -3.99 8.15
CA LEU A 15 1.67 -4.92 9.11
C LEU A 15 1.99 -6.27 8.43
N ILE A 16 1.03 -6.84 7.71
CA ILE A 16 1.22 -8.09 6.97
C ILE A 16 2.29 -7.93 5.89
N ALA A 17 2.20 -6.87 5.08
CA ALA A 17 3.14 -6.63 3.99
C ALA A 17 4.59 -6.45 4.48
N THR A 18 4.78 -5.79 5.63
CA THR A 18 6.10 -5.60 6.23
C THR A 18 6.66 -6.89 6.83
N ILE A 19 5.81 -7.81 7.31
CA ILE A 19 6.25 -9.16 7.74
C ILE A 19 6.60 -10.05 6.53
N VAL A 20 5.89 -9.89 5.41
CA VAL A 20 6.11 -10.66 4.18
C VAL A 20 7.34 -10.17 3.42
N PHE A 21 7.63 -8.87 3.47
CA PHE A 21 8.73 -8.22 2.74
C PHE A 21 10.10 -8.90 2.88
N PRO A 22 10.59 -9.24 4.09
CA PRO A 22 11.87 -9.92 4.26
C PRO A 22 11.95 -11.22 3.46
N GLY A 23 10.80 -11.88 3.24
CA GLY A 23 10.68 -13.06 2.41
C GLY A 23 11.45 -14.28 2.93
N PRO A 24 11.40 -15.41 2.19
CA PRO A 24 12.32 -16.51 2.41
C PRO A 24 13.76 -16.04 2.17
N LEU A 25 14.71 -16.51 2.99
CA LEU A 25 16.14 -16.15 2.91
C LEU A 25 16.73 -16.32 1.50
N ASP A 26 16.21 -17.27 0.72
CA ASP A 26 16.70 -17.59 -0.62
C ASP A 26 16.01 -16.77 -1.75
N LEU A 27 14.89 -16.09 -1.47
CA LEU A 27 14.06 -15.39 -2.47
C LEU A 27 13.52 -14.04 -1.97
N PRO A 28 14.39 -13.08 -1.61
CA PRO A 28 13.98 -11.78 -1.06
C PRO A 28 13.09 -10.96 -2.01
N VAL A 29 13.29 -11.13 -3.33
CA VAL A 29 12.48 -10.46 -4.37
C VAL A 29 11.01 -10.91 -4.31
N VAL A 30 10.75 -12.17 -3.95
CA VAL A 30 9.38 -12.69 -3.87
C VAL A 30 8.65 -12.02 -2.72
N GLY A 31 9.26 -11.93 -1.53
CA GLY A 31 8.68 -11.21 -0.39
C GLY A 31 8.37 -9.75 -0.72
N PHE A 32 9.30 -9.07 -1.37
CA PHE A 32 9.14 -7.69 -1.82
C PHE A 32 7.95 -7.50 -2.77
N CYS A 33 7.88 -8.28 -3.86
CA CYS A 33 6.81 -8.19 -4.84
C CYS A 33 5.44 -8.54 -4.23
N LEU A 34 5.39 -9.54 -3.35
CA LEU A 34 4.16 -10.00 -2.72
C LEU A 34 3.64 -8.96 -1.70
N GLY A 35 4.53 -8.33 -0.94
CA GLY A 35 4.20 -7.20 -0.08
C GLY A 35 3.62 -6.01 -0.87
N ILE A 36 4.22 -5.66 -2.00
CA ILE A 36 3.71 -4.62 -2.90
C ILE A 36 2.30 -4.98 -3.42
N ALA A 37 2.11 -6.22 -3.84
CA ALA A 37 0.83 -6.69 -4.37
C ALA A 37 -0.29 -6.59 -3.31
N ILE A 38 0.00 -6.94 -2.05
CA ILE A 38 -0.95 -6.81 -0.93
C ILE A 38 -1.37 -5.35 -0.74
N LEU A 39 -0.40 -4.42 -0.71
CA LEU A 39 -0.68 -3.00 -0.52
C LEU A 39 -1.46 -2.40 -1.71
N ALA A 40 -1.09 -2.78 -2.93
CA ALA A 40 -1.77 -2.31 -4.13
C ALA A 40 -3.20 -2.83 -4.23
N ALA A 41 -3.43 -4.11 -3.89
CA ALA A 41 -4.75 -4.71 -3.86
C ALA A 41 -5.64 -4.06 -2.79
N GLY A 42 -5.10 -3.78 -1.60
CA GLY A 42 -5.83 -3.08 -0.54
C GLY A 42 -6.20 -1.65 -0.92
N ALA A 43 -5.27 -0.91 -1.55
CA ALA A 43 -5.54 0.43 -2.06
C ALA A 43 -6.63 0.46 -3.12
N TRP A 44 -6.59 -0.47 -4.08
CA TRP A 44 -7.64 -0.64 -5.08
C TRP A 44 -9.00 -0.97 -4.46
N PHE A 45 -9.03 -1.93 -3.53
CA PHE A 45 -10.26 -2.33 -2.85
C PHE A 45 -10.90 -1.17 -2.07
N MET A 46 -10.09 -0.36 -1.38
CA MET A 46 -10.57 0.81 -0.64
C MET A 46 -11.09 1.93 -1.55
N TRP A 47 -10.48 2.08 -2.72
CA TRP A 47 -10.98 2.97 -3.75
C TRP A 47 -12.36 2.52 -4.26
N GLU A 48 -12.55 1.24 -4.55
CA GLU A 48 -13.83 0.75 -5.06
C GLU A 48 -14.95 0.83 -4.01
N TRP A 49 -14.62 0.62 -2.73
CA TRP A 49 -15.62 0.63 -1.65
C TRP A 49 -16.20 2.03 -1.36
N GLY A 50 -15.37 3.07 -1.32
CA GLY A 50 -15.88 4.41 -0.96
C GLY A 50 -15.15 5.57 -1.61
N LYS A 51 -14.51 5.32 -2.76
CA LYS A 51 -13.76 6.27 -3.57
C LYS A 51 -12.62 6.91 -2.78
N PHE A 52 -12.87 8.06 -2.17
CA PHE A 52 -11.79 8.93 -1.69
C PHE A 52 -11.52 8.81 -0.19
N PHE A 53 -12.54 8.88 0.66
CA PHE A 53 -12.35 8.95 2.12
C PHE A 53 -11.78 7.66 2.76
N PRO A 54 -12.24 6.44 2.42
CA PRO A 54 -11.62 5.23 2.95
C PRO A 54 -10.21 5.02 2.40
N TRP A 55 -9.98 5.35 1.11
CA TRP A 55 -8.65 5.27 0.50
C TRP A 55 -7.64 6.20 1.18
N LEU A 56 -8.01 7.46 1.46
CA LEU A 56 -7.16 8.37 2.24
C LEU A 56 -6.84 7.82 3.63
N GLY A 57 -7.81 7.21 4.29
CA GLY A 57 -7.59 6.52 5.57
C GLY A 57 -6.58 5.40 5.41
N TYR A 58 -6.76 4.55 4.39
CA TYR A 58 -5.85 3.44 4.06
C TYR A 58 -4.43 3.90 3.83
N VAL A 59 -4.23 4.96 3.03
CA VAL A 59 -2.92 5.61 2.81
C VAL A 59 -2.31 6.00 4.15
N GLY A 60 -3.03 6.76 4.98
CA GLY A 60 -2.53 7.22 6.27
C GLY A 60 -2.17 6.08 7.22
N GLY A 61 -3.02 5.05 7.31
CA GLY A 61 -2.77 3.86 8.13
C GLY A 61 -1.55 3.09 7.66
N THR A 62 -1.39 2.89 6.36
CA THR A 62 -0.22 2.21 5.80
C THR A 62 1.08 2.98 6.05
N PHE A 63 1.11 4.29 5.79
CA PHE A 63 2.30 5.10 6.05
C PHE A 63 2.68 5.11 7.53
N ALA A 64 1.70 5.29 8.43
CA ALA A 64 1.95 5.28 9.86
C ALA A 64 2.55 3.95 10.33
N THR A 65 1.98 2.82 9.89
CA THR A 65 2.47 1.50 10.27
C THR A 65 3.82 1.17 9.66
N THR A 66 4.03 1.45 8.37
CA THR A 66 5.32 1.21 7.71
C THR A 66 6.41 2.07 8.35
N ALA A 67 6.14 3.34 8.66
CA ALA A 67 7.10 4.18 9.37
C ALA A 67 7.37 3.67 10.79
N TRP A 68 6.33 3.26 11.53
CA TRP A 68 6.45 2.68 12.85
C TRP A 68 7.34 1.43 12.84
N LEU A 69 7.07 0.47 11.95
CA LEU A 69 7.80 -0.80 11.84
C LEU A 69 9.18 -0.68 11.19
N THR A 70 9.53 0.46 10.59
CA THR A 70 10.84 0.65 9.96
C THR A 70 11.79 1.47 10.83
N TYR A 71 11.25 2.44 11.59
CA TYR A 71 12.05 3.44 12.29
C TYR A 71 11.98 3.35 13.82
N PHE A 72 10.97 2.70 14.41
CA PHE A 72 10.82 2.64 15.87
C PHE A 72 11.15 1.25 16.44
N PRO A 73 11.88 1.15 17.57
CA PRO A 73 12.13 -0.13 18.26
C PRO A 73 10.81 -0.80 18.69
N PRO A 74 10.70 -2.15 18.75
CA PRO A 74 11.76 -3.17 18.60
C PRO A 74 11.94 -3.71 17.17
N SER A 75 11.23 -3.14 16.19
CA SER A 75 11.18 -3.64 14.81
C SER A 75 12.49 -3.53 14.02
N GLY A 76 13.39 -2.64 14.46
CA GLY A 76 14.65 -2.32 13.79
C GLY A 76 15.63 -3.49 13.65
N ASP A 77 15.54 -4.52 14.49
CA ASP A 77 16.46 -5.68 14.44
C ASP A 77 15.82 -6.94 13.85
N THR A 78 14.48 -7.01 13.79
CA THR A 78 13.75 -8.23 13.39
C THR A 78 13.13 -8.14 12.00
N LEU A 79 12.81 -6.93 11.52
CA LEU A 79 12.13 -6.70 10.24
C LEU A 79 12.98 -5.97 9.21
N ARG A 80 14.19 -5.53 9.57
CA ARG A 80 15.14 -4.98 8.60
C ARG A 80 15.64 -6.11 7.69
N ALA A 81 15.49 -5.90 6.38
CA ALA A 81 16.19 -6.74 5.40
C ALA A 81 17.69 -6.68 5.66
N ALA A 82 18.40 -7.75 5.29
CA ALA A 82 19.84 -7.93 5.54
C ALA A 82 20.74 -6.80 4.99
N SER A 83 20.21 -5.91 4.14
CA SER A 83 20.90 -4.70 3.71
C SER A 83 20.03 -3.44 3.88
N PRO A 84 20.64 -2.29 4.27
CA PRO A 84 19.95 -1.00 4.35
C PRO A 84 19.28 -0.54 3.05
N GLY A 85 19.83 -0.94 1.89
CA GLY A 85 19.30 -0.56 0.57
C GLY A 85 17.90 -1.11 0.30
N TRP A 86 17.65 -2.37 0.69
CA TRP A 86 16.36 -3.03 0.52
C TRP A 86 15.27 -2.41 1.41
N THR A 87 15.62 -1.97 2.61
CA THR A 87 14.68 -1.25 3.50
C THR A 87 14.25 0.09 2.91
N ASN A 88 15.18 0.87 2.36
CA ASN A 88 14.83 2.14 1.71
C ASN A 88 13.97 1.92 0.45
N ALA A 89 14.30 0.90 -0.36
CA ALA A 89 13.51 0.52 -1.53
C ALA A 89 12.08 0.10 -1.13
N TRP A 90 11.93 -0.62 -0.01
CA TRP A 90 10.63 -1.01 0.52
C TRP A 90 9.76 0.18 0.93
N VAL A 91 10.33 1.17 1.63
CA VAL A 91 9.59 2.38 2.04
C VAL A 91 9.06 3.14 0.82
N VAL A 92 9.89 3.31 -0.21
CA VAL A 92 9.47 3.99 -1.45
C VAL A 92 8.44 3.15 -2.21
N ALA A 93 8.67 1.85 -2.34
CA ALA A 93 7.79 0.97 -3.11
C ALA A 93 6.41 0.81 -2.44
N SER A 94 6.37 0.69 -1.11
CA SER A 94 5.11 0.63 -0.35
C SER A 94 4.30 1.92 -0.49
N ALA A 95 4.96 3.08 -0.42
CA ALA A 95 4.31 4.37 -0.69
C ALA A 95 3.70 4.42 -2.10
N LEU A 96 4.44 4.01 -3.12
CA LEU A 96 3.95 3.98 -4.50
C LEU A 96 2.82 2.97 -4.71
N ALA A 97 2.94 1.78 -4.11
CA ALA A 97 1.96 0.70 -4.21
C ALA A 97 0.58 1.13 -3.71
N VAL A 98 0.53 1.98 -2.70
CA VAL A 98 -0.75 2.42 -2.10
C VAL A 98 -1.38 3.59 -2.86
N VAL A 99 -0.57 4.40 -3.54
CA VAL A 99 -1.03 5.61 -4.23
C VAL A 99 -1.40 5.34 -5.70
N LEU A 100 -0.58 4.58 -6.43
CA LEU A 100 -0.74 4.39 -7.87
C LEU A 100 -2.06 3.71 -8.30
N PRO A 101 -2.54 2.64 -7.65
CA PRO A 101 -3.76 1.95 -8.09
C PRO A 101 -4.99 2.84 -8.07
N ALA A 102 -5.14 3.67 -7.04
CA ALA A 102 -6.25 4.61 -6.93
C ALA A 102 -6.19 5.73 -7.97
N LEU A 103 -5.00 6.26 -8.28
CA LEU A 103 -4.82 7.26 -9.33
C LEU A 103 -5.15 6.69 -10.72
N LEU A 104 -4.74 5.45 -10.98
CA LEU A 104 -5.08 4.76 -12.21
C LEU A 104 -6.59 4.50 -12.30
N ALA A 105 -7.20 4.00 -11.22
CA ALA A 105 -8.65 3.79 -11.13
C ALA A 105 -9.42 5.09 -11.44
N ALA A 106 -9.05 6.20 -10.79
CA ALA A 106 -9.65 7.51 -11.02
C ALA A 106 -9.54 7.98 -12.47
N ARG A 107 -8.38 7.77 -13.11
CA ARG A 107 -8.18 8.09 -14.54
C ARG A 107 -9.07 7.26 -15.44
N PHE A 108 -9.21 5.96 -15.18
CA PHE A 108 -10.07 5.08 -15.98
C PHE A 108 -11.56 5.42 -15.82
N THR A 109 -12.01 5.76 -14.61
CA THR A 109 -13.40 6.21 -14.38
C THR A 109 -13.68 7.51 -15.15
N LYS A 110 -12.75 8.48 -15.12
CA LYS A 110 -12.90 9.74 -15.85
C LYS A 110 -12.94 9.55 -17.37
N LYS A 111 -12.12 8.64 -17.91
CA LYS A 111 -12.10 8.31 -19.34
C LYS A 111 -13.42 7.67 -19.79
N ARG A 112 -14.03 6.80 -18.96
CA ARG A 112 -15.36 6.22 -19.25
C ARG A 112 -16.45 7.29 -19.28
N ALA A 113 -16.48 8.19 -18.30
CA ALA A 113 -17.48 9.26 -18.22
C ALA A 113 -17.38 10.30 -19.35
N GLY A 114 -16.18 10.55 -19.89
CA GLY A 114 -15.98 11.48 -21.01
C GLY A 114 -16.28 10.88 -22.40
N GLY A 115 -16.33 9.56 -22.53
CA GLY A 115 -16.65 8.88 -23.80
C GLY A 115 -18.16 8.82 -24.07
N GLU A 116 -19.00 8.77 -23.04
CA GLU A 116 -20.46 8.75 -23.20
C GLU A 116 -21.04 10.09 -23.68
N THR A 117 -20.29 11.20 -23.55
CA THR A 117 -20.74 12.54 -23.96
C THR A 117 -20.34 12.93 -25.39
N SER A 118 -19.50 12.15 -26.08
CA SER A 118 -19.11 12.45 -27.47
C SER A 118 -19.98 11.77 -28.53
N ASP A 119 -20.83 10.83 -28.13
CA ASP A 119 -21.64 9.99 -29.03
C ASP A 119 -23.13 10.40 -29.06
N SER A 120 -23.48 11.55 -28.48
CA SER A 120 -24.86 12.08 -28.44
C SER A 120 -25.02 13.38 -29.22
#